data_AF-A0A1I0DJS4-F1
#
_entry.id   AF-A0A1I0DJS4-F1
#
_cell.length_a   1.000
_cell.length_b   1.000
_cell.length_c   1.000
_cell.angle_alpha   90.00
_cell.angle_beta   90.00
_cell.angle_gamma   90.00
#
_symmetry.space_group_name_H-M   'P 1'
#
loop_
_entity.id
_entity.type
_entity.pdbx_description
1 polymer ?
#
loop_
_entity_poly.entity_id
_entity_poly.type
_entity_poly.pdbx_seq_one_letter_code
_entity_poly.pdbx_strand_id
1 'polypeptide(L)'
;MNENLNLAGDLAENRQEKAVSRYICTANHGFAPYAQEELRRLFGAVKSTLLIPGEIFVATLEVEPEEVPQKLLAEPPVFLRHIQPVQFQDQGSLEALERLAVYLSRRTELEHERVALHVRKGAVSFWESSPGELREWLQEQLEGLEADFTVQDPAWIVSVYADKDALYAGVSRPEHNLSSWNGGMIRFRKEDGQISRAKFKLMEAEKEFGIPFGSFRKAVDIGASPGGWTSFLLERGVHVTAIDPALMHESLRKHPNLRILRKNAGEVKFSDNEFDLLVCDMSWSPKLMAKLVTGLLHGLTPGGTALVTVKLMHKKPMALIKEVIAMFEGQRMQVQRAKQLFHNRDEITLYMIKY
;
A
#
# COMPACT_ATOMS: atom_id res chain seq x y z
N MET A 1 39.93 50.44 29.41
CA MET A 1 39.57 50.98 28.09
C MET A 1 40.58 50.42 27.12
N ASN A 2 40.37 49.25 26.53
CA ASN A 2 39.50 48.89 25.39
C ASN A 2 40.50 48.21 24.43
N GLU A 3 40.58 46.89 24.43
CA GLU A 3 39.71 45.94 23.73
C GLU A 3 40.33 45.50 22.40
N ASN A 4 40.75 44.24 22.44
CA ASN A 4 40.95 43.28 21.36
C ASN A 4 40.19 43.60 20.05
N LEU A 5 40.93 43.70 18.95
CA LEU A 5 40.41 43.35 17.62
C LEU A 5 41.12 42.09 17.15
N ASN A 6 40.55 40.96 17.57
CA ASN A 6 40.85 39.64 17.03
C ASN A 6 40.10 39.47 15.72
N LEU A 7 40.85 39.00 14.72
CA LEU A 7 40.44 38.16 13.60
C LEU A 7 39.00 37.60 13.68
N ALA A 8 38.14 38.06 12.78
CA ALA A 8 37.01 37.28 12.31
C ALA A 8 37.13 37.22 10.78
N GLY A 9 37.75 36.14 10.31
CA GLY A 9 37.70 35.76 8.91
C GLY A 9 36.25 35.44 8.56
N ASP A 10 35.81 35.98 7.43
CA ASP A 10 34.62 35.55 6.72
C ASP A 10 34.73 34.07 6.37
N LEU A 11 34.27 33.21 7.29
CA LEU A 11 33.81 31.87 6.94
C LEU A 11 32.40 32.03 6.41
N ALA A 12 32.31 32.39 5.12
CA ALA A 12 31.14 32.06 4.33
C ALA A 12 31.00 30.55 4.35
N GLU A 13 30.23 30.03 5.31
CA GLU A 13 29.71 28.68 5.27
C GLU A 13 28.97 28.51 3.95
N ASN A 14 29.63 27.82 3.03
CA ASN A 14 29.08 27.33 1.79
C ASN A 14 27.97 26.34 2.17
N ARG A 15 26.78 26.85 2.51
CA ARG A 15 25.57 26.05 2.63
C ARG A 15 25.31 25.48 1.25
N GLN A 16 25.82 24.27 1.00
CA GLN A 16 25.29 23.43 -0.07
C GLN A 16 23.77 23.46 0.10
N GLU A 17 23.08 24.09 -0.85
CA GLU A 17 21.63 23.99 -0.92
C GLU A 17 21.32 22.51 -0.96
N LYS A 18 20.76 21.99 0.14
CA LYS A 18 20.37 20.59 0.18
C LYS A 18 19.38 20.37 -0.95
N ALA A 19 19.61 19.33 -1.74
CA ALA A 19 18.66 18.91 -2.74
C ALA A 19 17.28 18.71 -2.13
N VAL A 20 16.25 19.17 -2.86
CA VAL A 20 14.87 19.08 -2.40
C VAL A 20 14.02 18.40 -3.46
N SER A 21 13.33 17.35 -3.07
CA SER A 21 12.37 16.65 -3.92
C SER A 21 10.97 16.71 -3.30
N ARG A 22 9.95 16.72 -4.16
CA ARG A 22 8.55 16.90 -3.74
C ARG A 22 7.67 15.80 -4.29
N TYR A 23 6.71 15.38 -3.48
CA TYR A 23 5.86 14.25 -3.80
C TYR A 23 4.43 14.46 -3.33
N ILE A 24 3.46 13.93 -4.08
CA ILE A 24 2.12 13.68 -3.55
C ILE A 24 2.10 12.26 -2.98
N CYS A 25 1.78 12.18 -1.71
CA CYS A 25 1.72 10.96 -0.92
C CYS A 25 0.27 10.62 -0.61
N THR A 26 -0.06 9.33 -0.57
CA THR A 26 -1.36 8.83 -0.13
C THR A 26 -1.20 7.85 1.03
N ALA A 27 -2.21 7.80 1.89
CA ALA A 27 -2.39 6.83 2.96
C ALA A 27 -3.87 6.43 3.04
N ASN A 28 -4.20 5.44 3.87
CA ASN A 28 -5.60 5.17 4.20
C ASN A 28 -6.14 6.27 5.12
N HIS A 29 -7.47 6.46 5.10
CA HIS A 29 -8.12 7.52 5.88
C HIS A 29 -7.74 7.49 7.35
N GLY A 30 -7.20 8.60 7.85
CA GLY A 30 -6.75 8.75 9.23
C GLY A 30 -5.29 8.33 9.48
N PHE A 31 -4.60 7.78 8.48
CA PHE A 31 -3.24 7.27 8.61
C PHE A 31 -2.16 8.14 7.98
N ALA A 32 -2.52 9.26 7.33
CA ALA A 32 -1.53 10.23 6.82
C ALA A 32 -0.50 10.71 7.86
N PRO A 33 -0.85 10.97 9.14
CA PRO A 33 0.14 11.33 10.16
C PRO A 33 1.22 10.26 10.40
N TYR A 34 0.86 8.98 10.27
CA TYR A 34 1.83 7.91 10.42
C TYR A 34 2.69 7.73 9.17
N ALA A 35 2.13 7.92 7.97
CA ALA A 35 2.90 7.96 6.73
C ALA A 35 3.90 9.14 6.71
N GLN A 36 3.52 10.31 7.24
CA GLN A 36 4.42 11.46 7.41
C GLN A 36 5.56 11.15 8.39
N GLU A 37 5.27 10.42 9.47
CA GLU A 37 6.28 9.97 10.43
C GLU A 37 7.22 8.90 9.84
N GLU A 38 6.73 8.00 9.00
CA GLU A 38 7.56 7.05 8.24
C GLU A 38 8.54 7.80 7.33
N LEU A 39 8.05 8.78 6.55
CA LEU A 39 8.91 9.63 5.72
C LEU A 39 9.93 10.41 6.57
N ARG A 40 9.52 10.94 7.73
CA ARG A 40 10.43 11.65 8.65
C ARG A 40 11.55 10.75 9.16
N ARG A 41 11.25 9.48 9.46
CA ARG A 41 12.28 8.52 9.91
C ARG A 41 13.27 8.17 8.81
N LEU A 42 12.79 8.01 7.58
CA LEU A 42 13.63 7.63 6.44
C LEU A 42 14.46 8.80 5.89
N PHE A 43 13.89 10.00 5.86
CA PHE A 43 14.47 11.15 5.16
C PHE A 43 14.85 12.32 6.09
N GLY A 44 14.62 12.19 7.40
CA GLY A 44 14.88 13.25 8.37
C GLY A 44 13.82 14.34 8.33
N ALA A 45 14.20 15.57 7.97
CA ALA A 45 13.25 16.67 7.94
C ALA A 45 12.24 16.51 6.78
N VAL A 46 10.95 16.52 7.11
CA VAL A 46 9.85 16.48 6.13
C VAL A 46 8.92 17.66 6.38
N LYS A 47 8.80 18.54 5.39
CA LYS A 47 7.72 19.53 5.32
C LYS A 47 6.53 18.88 4.61
N SER A 48 5.33 19.09 5.10
CA SER A 48 4.15 18.53 4.45
C SER A 48 2.92 19.42 4.56
N THR A 49 2.08 19.36 3.53
CA THR A 49 0.83 20.11 3.42
C THR A 49 -0.28 19.16 3.03
N LEU A 50 -1.38 19.16 3.78
CA LEU A 50 -2.52 18.29 3.49
C LEU A 50 -3.29 18.80 2.26
N LEU A 51 -3.56 17.90 1.32
CA LEU A 51 -4.47 18.13 0.19
C LEU A 51 -5.86 17.56 0.51
N ILE A 52 -5.89 16.36 1.10
CA ILE A 52 -7.09 15.76 1.68
C ILE A 52 -6.77 15.39 3.13
N PRO A 53 -7.46 16.00 4.12
CA PRO A 53 -7.22 15.71 5.52
C PRO A 53 -7.22 14.21 5.82
N GLY A 54 -6.13 13.73 6.43
CA GLY A 54 -5.99 12.32 6.84
C GLY A 54 -5.67 11.32 5.73
N GLU A 55 -5.59 11.73 4.45
CA GLU A 55 -5.38 10.81 3.32
C GLU A 55 -4.27 11.22 2.36
N ILE A 56 -4.31 12.45 1.83
CA ILE A 56 -3.42 12.90 0.75
C ILE A 56 -2.67 14.15 1.19
N PHE A 57 -1.37 14.17 0.98
CA PHE A 57 -0.52 15.31 1.32
C PHE A 57 0.63 15.48 0.33
N VAL A 58 1.08 16.72 0.16
CA VAL A 58 2.35 17.01 -0.48
C VAL A 58 3.44 16.89 0.57
N ALA A 59 4.50 16.12 0.28
CA ALA A 59 5.70 16.02 1.08
C ALA A 59 6.88 16.68 0.34
N THR A 60 7.72 17.38 1.09
CA THR A 60 8.99 17.92 0.63
C THR A 60 10.10 17.24 1.44
N LEU A 61 10.99 16.53 0.75
CA LEU A 61 12.08 15.75 1.31
C LEU A 61 13.42 16.42 0.99
N GLU A 62 14.33 16.50 1.96
CA GLU A 62 15.68 17.08 1.79
C GLU A 62 16.67 16.05 1.22
N VAL A 63 16.29 15.39 0.12
CA VAL A 63 17.11 14.39 -0.60
C VAL A 63 16.87 14.51 -2.11
N GLU A 64 17.84 14.01 -2.89
CA GLU A 64 17.72 13.91 -4.34
C GLU A 64 16.56 12.95 -4.74
N PRO A 65 15.83 13.23 -5.84
CA PRO A 65 14.73 12.40 -6.29
C PRO A 65 15.10 10.91 -6.48
N GLU A 66 16.32 10.62 -6.94
CA GLU A 66 16.82 9.28 -7.25
C GLU A 66 17.04 8.42 -5.99
N GLU A 67 17.28 9.05 -4.84
CA GLU A 67 17.46 8.37 -3.56
C GLU A 67 16.14 7.89 -2.95
N VAL A 68 15.02 8.53 -3.29
CA VAL A 68 13.73 8.30 -2.64
C VAL A 68 13.21 6.88 -2.90
N PRO A 69 13.14 6.38 -4.16
CA PRO A 69 12.72 5.00 -4.42
C PRO A 69 13.64 3.98 -3.74
N GLN A 70 14.94 4.22 -3.72
CA GLN A 70 15.92 3.29 -3.15
C GLN A 70 15.71 3.10 -1.64
N LYS A 71 15.55 4.20 -0.89
CA LYS A 71 15.29 4.14 0.56
C LYS A 71 13.93 3.52 0.87
N LEU A 72 12.90 3.85 0.09
CA LEU A 72 11.57 3.26 0.26
C LEU A 72 11.53 1.76 -0.07
N LEU A 73 12.35 1.28 -1.01
CA LEU A 73 12.47 -0.16 -1.31
C LEU A 73 13.27 -0.90 -0.24
N ALA A 74 14.31 -0.28 0.30
CA ALA A 74 15.13 -0.86 1.37
C ALA A 74 14.35 -0.97 2.70
N GLU A 75 13.55 0.05 3.01
CA GLU A 75 12.69 0.09 4.20
C GLU A 75 11.23 0.38 3.81
N PRO A 76 10.49 -0.64 3.32
CA PRO A 76 9.11 -0.47 2.86
C PRO A 76 8.19 0.09 3.96
N PRO A 77 7.49 1.21 3.67
CA PRO A 77 6.59 1.81 4.65
C PRO A 77 5.31 0.99 4.83
N VAL A 78 4.80 0.98 6.06
CA VAL A 78 3.56 0.29 6.42
C VAL A 78 2.35 1.13 6.00
N PHE A 79 2.37 2.45 6.22
CA PHE A 79 1.21 3.34 6.05
C PHE A 79 1.26 4.22 4.81
N LEU A 80 2.44 4.64 4.37
CA LEU A 80 2.57 5.32 3.09
C LEU A 80 2.18 4.34 1.97
N ARG A 81 1.03 4.57 1.34
CA ARG A 81 0.43 3.67 0.36
C ARG A 81 0.98 3.87 -1.04
N HIS A 82 1.17 5.12 -1.44
CA HIS A 82 1.69 5.48 -2.76
C HIS A 82 2.38 6.83 -2.70
N ILE A 83 3.35 7.01 -3.59
CA ILE A 83 4.09 8.25 -3.77
C ILE A 83 4.17 8.57 -5.27
N GLN A 84 3.97 9.83 -5.66
CA GLN A 84 4.25 10.30 -7.02
C GLN A 84 5.12 11.56 -6.95
N PRO A 85 6.07 11.75 -7.87
CA PRO A 85 6.85 12.97 -7.90
C PRO A 85 6.00 14.17 -8.30
N VAL A 86 6.39 15.34 -7.83
CA VAL A 86 5.88 16.65 -8.24
C VAL A 86 7.00 17.34 -9.01
N GLN A 87 6.96 17.21 -10.33
CA GLN A 87 7.93 17.82 -11.26
C GLN A 87 7.31 19.05 -11.97
N PHE A 88 5.99 19.11 -12.03
CA PHE A 88 5.21 20.25 -12.50
C PHE A 88 4.27 20.71 -11.38
N GLN A 89 4.23 22.01 -11.12
CA GLN A 89 3.23 22.63 -10.25
C GLN A 89 2.81 23.97 -10.85
N ASP A 90 1.50 24.24 -10.81
CA ASP A 90 0.92 25.52 -11.21
C ASP A 90 -0.30 25.87 -10.35
N GLN A 91 -0.81 27.10 -10.47
CA GLN A 91 -2.12 27.48 -9.94
C GLN A 91 -3.22 26.74 -10.69
N GLY A 92 -4.26 26.31 -9.98
CA GLY A 92 -5.37 25.56 -10.56
C GLY A 92 -6.19 26.38 -11.57
N SER A 93 -6.04 26.11 -12.86
CA SER A 93 -6.82 26.73 -13.95
C SER A 93 -6.79 25.89 -15.23
N LEU A 94 -7.64 26.21 -16.22
CA LEU A 94 -7.62 25.55 -17.52
C LEU A 94 -6.34 25.86 -18.29
N GLU A 95 -5.83 27.09 -18.21
CA GLU A 95 -4.58 27.49 -18.84
C GLU A 95 -3.38 26.74 -18.23
N ALA A 96 -3.46 26.38 -16.95
CA ALA A 96 -2.45 25.53 -16.31
C ALA A 96 -2.44 24.10 -16.87
N LEU A 97 -3.61 23.57 -17.25
CA LEU A 97 -3.70 22.28 -17.92
C LEU A 97 -3.07 22.32 -19.32
N GLU A 98 -3.29 23.39 -20.09
CA GLU A 98 -2.63 23.57 -21.39
C GLU A 98 -1.10 23.63 -21.25
N ARG A 99 -0.60 24.35 -20.24
CA ARG A 99 0.84 24.37 -19.92
C ARG A 99 1.36 23.00 -19.49
N LEU A 100 0.59 22.25 -18.72
CA LEU A 100 0.93 20.87 -18.34
C LEU A 100 1.00 19.97 -19.58
N ALA A 101 0.04 20.08 -20.51
CA ALA A 101 0.06 19.33 -21.75
C ALA A 101 1.35 19.61 -22.54
N VAL A 102 1.68 20.89 -22.77
CA VAL A 102 2.94 21.27 -23.45
C VAL A 102 4.18 20.74 -22.71
N TYR A 103 4.18 20.78 -21.38
CA TYR A 103 5.27 20.22 -20.57
C TYR A 103 5.41 18.71 -20.78
N LEU A 104 4.31 17.96 -20.78
CA LEU A 104 4.28 16.51 -20.96
C LEU A 104 4.60 16.09 -22.40
N SER A 105 4.14 16.81 -23.43
CA SER A 105 4.45 16.55 -24.84
C SER A 105 5.94 16.68 -25.17
N ARG A 106 6.75 17.28 -24.26
CA ARG A 106 8.22 17.40 -24.41
C ARG A 106 8.99 16.32 -23.65
N ARG A 107 8.30 15.37 -23.03
CA ARG A 107 8.92 14.27 -22.28
C ARG A 107 9.21 13.11 -23.23
N THR A 108 10.37 13.19 -23.88
CA THR A 108 10.82 12.21 -24.88
C THR A 108 10.89 10.78 -24.35
N GLU A 109 11.02 10.59 -23.04
CA GLU A 109 11.00 9.25 -22.44
C GLU A 109 9.62 8.57 -22.49
N LEU A 110 8.56 9.30 -22.83
CA LEU A 110 7.20 8.78 -23.00
C LEU A 110 6.89 8.38 -24.46
N GLU A 111 7.71 8.80 -25.42
CA GLU A 111 7.46 8.60 -26.85
C GLU A 111 7.49 7.12 -27.21
N HIS A 112 6.46 6.64 -27.91
CA HIS A 112 6.29 5.24 -28.32
C HIS A 112 6.31 4.19 -27.17
N GLU A 113 6.21 4.65 -25.92
CA GLU A 113 6.24 3.78 -24.75
C GLU A 113 4.83 3.45 -24.25
N ARG A 114 4.74 2.43 -23.38
CA ARG A 114 3.50 2.10 -22.67
C ARG A 114 3.29 3.04 -21.50
N VAL A 115 2.27 3.90 -21.54
CA VAL A 115 2.07 4.97 -20.55
C VAL A 115 0.73 4.82 -19.82
N ALA A 116 0.74 4.90 -18.49
CA ALA A 116 -0.48 5.04 -17.70
C ALA A 116 -0.73 6.50 -17.32
N LEU A 117 -1.95 6.99 -17.52
CA LEU A 117 -2.41 8.30 -17.08
C LEU A 117 -3.18 8.19 -15.76
N HIS A 118 -2.52 8.54 -14.66
CA HIS A 118 -3.09 8.54 -13.31
C HIS A 118 -3.60 9.92 -12.92
N VAL A 119 -4.88 10.14 -13.14
CA VAL A 119 -5.54 11.40 -12.78
C VAL A 119 -6.30 11.26 -11.45
N ARG A 120 -6.09 12.20 -10.53
CA ARG A 120 -6.87 12.37 -9.30
C ARG A 120 -7.28 13.82 -9.14
N LYS A 121 -8.35 14.06 -8.37
CA LYS A 121 -8.79 15.42 -8.03
C LYS A 121 -9.14 15.58 -6.55
N GLY A 122 -8.99 16.79 -6.05
CA GLY A 122 -9.51 17.20 -4.74
C GLY A 122 -11.04 17.17 -4.69
N ALA A 123 -11.60 17.28 -3.48
CA ALA A 123 -13.05 17.33 -3.29
C ALA A 123 -13.67 18.53 -4.04
N VAL A 124 -12.96 19.67 -4.01
CA VAL A 124 -13.23 20.84 -4.85
C VAL A 124 -12.05 20.96 -5.83
N SER A 125 -12.32 21.15 -7.10
CA SER A 125 -11.28 21.31 -8.12
C SER A 125 -11.69 22.36 -9.15
N PHE A 126 -10.71 23.04 -9.75
CA PHE A 126 -10.95 23.88 -10.92
C PHE A 126 -11.45 23.07 -12.13
N TRP A 127 -11.18 21.77 -12.16
CA TRP A 127 -11.78 20.84 -13.10
C TRP A 127 -13.06 20.26 -12.51
N GLU A 128 -14.21 20.75 -12.96
CA GLU A 128 -15.52 20.38 -12.42
C GLU A 128 -15.96 18.97 -12.83
N SER A 129 -15.54 18.54 -14.02
CA SER A 129 -15.83 17.23 -14.60
C SER A 129 -15.15 16.06 -13.86
N SER A 130 -15.43 14.83 -14.29
CA SER A 130 -14.84 13.64 -13.67
C SER A 130 -13.32 13.55 -13.92
N PRO A 131 -12.56 12.83 -13.06
CA PRO A 131 -11.17 12.48 -13.35
C PRO A 131 -10.99 11.68 -14.64
N GLY A 132 -12.05 10.96 -15.07
CA GLY A 132 -12.06 10.20 -16.32
C GLY A 132 -12.01 11.13 -17.54
N GLU A 133 -12.82 12.19 -17.53
CA GLU A 133 -12.83 13.21 -18.58
C GLU A 133 -11.51 13.99 -18.64
N LEU A 134 -10.91 14.33 -17.48
CA LEU A 134 -9.58 14.96 -17.48
C LEU A 134 -8.50 14.03 -18.06
N ARG A 135 -8.60 12.73 -17.79
CA ARG A 135 -7.70 11.73 -18.36
C ARG A 135 -7.87 11.63 -19.88
N GLU A 136 -9.10 11.63 -20.37
CA GLU A 136 -9.42 11.61 -21.80
C GLU A 136 -8.89 12.88 -22.50
N TRP A 137 -9.13 14.05 -21.91
CA TRP A 137 -8.58 15.31 -22.41
C TRP A 137 -7.05 15.29 -22.47
N LEU A 138 -6.38 14.83 -21.40
CA LEU A 138 -4.91 14.69 -21.38
C LEU A 138 -4.42 13.70 -22.45
N GLN A 139 -5.14 12.61 -22.68
CA GLN A 139 -4.79 11.63 -23.70
C GLN A 139 -4.83 12.24 -25.11
N GLU A 140 -5.86 13.02 -25.43
CA GLU A 140 -5.98 13.75 -26.71
C GLU A 140 -4.84 14.78 -26.88
N GLN A 141 -4.51 15.54 -25.83
CA GLN A 141 -3.42 16.51 -25.89
C GLN A 141 -2.04 15.89 -26.06
N LEU A 142 -1.90 14.60 -25.76
CA LEU A 142 -0.63 13.87 -25.80
C LEU A 142 -0.53 12.90 -26.98
N GLU A 143 -1.45 12.95 -27.94
CA GLU A 143 -1.41 12.11 -29.15
C GLU A 143 -0.08 12.20 -29.91
N GLY A 144 0.55 13.39 -29.92
CA GLY A 144 1.83 13.61 -30.58
C GLY A 144 3.03 12.85 -29.98
N LEU A 145 2.89 12.25 -28.80
CA LEU A 145 3.91 11.35 -28.23
C LEU A 145 3.87 9.95 -28.85
N GLU A 146 2.78 9.61 -29.56
CA GLU A 146 2.55 8.25 -30.10
C GLU A 146 2.70 7.14 -29.03
N ALA A 147 2.37 7.45 -27.77
CA ALA A 147 2.42 6.53 -26.64
C ALA A 147 1.24 5.52 -26.65
N ASP A 148 1.50 4.28 -26.22
CA ASP A 148 0.46 3.26 -25.98
C ASP A 148 -0.15 3.48 -24.58
N PHE A 149 -1.27 4.19 -24.52
CA PHE A 149 -1.94 4.47 -23.26
C PHE A 149 -2.62 3.23 -22.68
N THR A 150 -2.07 2.70 -21.58
CA THR A 150 -2.49 1.44 -20.97
C THR A 150 -2.77 1.58 -19.46
N VAL A 151 -3.62 0.70 -18.94
CA VAL A 151 -3.83 0.51 -17.49
C VAL A 151 -3.00 -0.69 -16.97
N GLN A 152 -2.59 -1.58 -17.86
CA GLN A 152 -1.87 -2.81 -17.50
C GLN A 152 -0.41 -2.72 -17.95
N ASP A 153 0.49 -3.06 -17.04
CA ASP A 153 1.93 -3.14 -17.27
C ASP A 153 2.48 -1.91 -18.03
N PRO A 154 2.28 -0.68 -17.52
CA PRO A 154 2.87 0.50 -18.10
C PRO A 154 4.39 0.52 -17.86
N ALA A 155 5.15 1.05 -18.82
CA ALA A 155 6.57 1.38 -18.63
C ALA A 155 6.74 2.70 -17.86
N TRP A 156 5.82 3.64 -18.09
CA TRP A 156 5.80 4.96 -17.45
C TRP A 156 4.43 5.33 -16.90
N ILE A 157 4.43 6.11 -15.83
CA ILE A 157 3.22 6.65 -15.22
C ILE A 157 3.30 8.18 -15.22
N VAL A 158 2.33 8.82 -15.88
CA VAL A 158 2.06 10.25 -15.73
C VAL A 158 1.01 10.41 -14.66
N SER A 159 1.37 11.01 -13.54
CA SER A 159 0.43 11.26 -12.43
C SER A 159 0.04 12.73 -12.37
N VAL A 160 -1.25 13.03 -12.35
CA VAL A 160 -1.82 14.37 -12.30
C VAL A 160 -2.77 14.47 -11.12
N TYR A 161 -2.63 15.53 -10.31
CA TYR A 161 -3.54 15.87 -9.23
C TYR A 161 -4.07 17.29 -9.42
N ALA A 162 -5.36 17.42 -9.71
CA ALA A 162 -6.05 18.71 -9.83
C ALA A 162 -6.79 19.04 -8.53
N ASP A 163 -6.41 20.12 -7.87
CA ASP A 163 -7.12 20.65 -6.71
C ASP A 163 -7.90 21.91 -7.11
N LYS A 164 -8.46 22.65 -6.14
CA LYS A 164 -9.09 23.94 -6.40
C LYS A 164 -8.07 24.98 -6.86
N ASP A 165 -7.01 25.15 -6.07
CA ASP A 165 -6.06 26.26 -6.23
C ASP A 165 -4.69 25.80 -6.78
N ALA A 166 -4.54 24.51 -7.07
CA ALA A 166 -3.27 23.93 -7.52
C ALA A 166 -3.45 22.81 -8.54
N LEU A 167 -2.49 22.70 -9.45
CA LEU A 167 -2.30 21.58 -10.35
C LEU A 167 -0.90 21.01 -10.10
N TYR A 168 -0.80 19.69 -9.88
CA TYR A 168 0.46 18.99 -9.71
C TYR A 168 0.58 17.87 -10.72
N ALA A 169 1.78 17.67 -11.27
CA ALA A 169 2.05 16.49 -12.08
C ALA A 169 3.49 15.99 -11.95
N GLY A 170 3.70 14.73 -12.34
CA GLY A 170 5.01 14.14 -12.45
C GLY A 170 5.00 12.85 -13.25
N VAL A 171 6.17 12.50 -13.78
CA VAL A 171 6.45 11.30 -14.54
C VAL A 171 7.37 10.40 -13.72
N SER A 172 7.02 9.13 -13.58
CA SER A 172 7.83 8.14 -12.89
C SER A 172 7.64 6.74 -13.46
N ARG A 173 8.60 5.86 -13.14
CA ARG A 173 8.44 4.43 -13.37
C ARG A 173 7.52 3.81 -12.32
N PRO A 174 6.75 2.76 -12.64
CA PRO A 174 5.85 2.11 -11.69
C PRO A 174 6.52 1.67 -10.39
N GLU A 175 7.73 1.11 -10.47
CA GLU A 175 8.51 0.63 -9.33
C GLU A 175 8.95 1.73 -8.36
N HIS A 176 8.89 3.00 -8.77
CA HIS A 176 9.24 4.14 -7.93
C HIS A 176 8.06 4.67 -7.10
N ASN A 177 6.84 4.21 -7.35
CA ASN A 177 5.63 4.80 -6.78
C ASN A 177 5.07 4.05 -5.56
N LEU A 178 5.78 3.01 -5.08
CA LEU A 178 5.30 1.98 -4.13
C LEU A 178 4.17 1.09 -4.67
N SER A 179 3.30 1.65 -5.52
CA SER A 179 2.23 0.93 -6.19
C SER A 179 2.08 1.46 -7.62
N SER A 180 1.91 0.55 -8.58
CA SER A 180 1.59 0.88 -9.97
C SER A 180 0.12 1.29 -10.17
N TRP A 181 -0.68 1.31 -9.11
CA TRP A 181 -2.09 1.71 -9.17
C TRP A 181 -2.26 3.18 -8.80
N ASN A 182 -3.21 3.86 -9.45
CA ASN A 182 -3.48 5.26 -9.19
C ASN A 182 -3.76 5.53 -7.70
N GLY A 183 -2.82 6.22 -7.03
CA GLY A 183 -2.90 6.55 -5.60
C GLY A 183 -2.75 5.34 -4.67
N GLY A 184 -2.25 4.22 -5.20
CA GLY A 184 -2.17 2.92 -4.54
C GLY A 184 -3.53 2.31 -4.22
N MET A 185 -4.58 2.71 -4.95
CA MET A 185 -5.95 2.23 -4.73
C MET A 185 -6.27 1.08 -5.68
N ILE A 186 -6.02 -0.15 -5.25
CA ILE A 186 -6.42 -1.34 -6.02
C ILE A 186 -7.92 -1.52 -5.86
N ARG A 187 -8.69 -1.23 -6.91
CA ARG A 187 -10.17 -1.32 -6.85
C ARG A 187 -10.65 -2.62 -7.46
N PHE A 188 -11.17 -3.50 -6.61
CA PHE A 188 -11.92 -4.67 -7.07
C PHE A 188 -13.41 -4.39 -7.12
N ARG A 189 -14.07 -4.86 -8.18
CA ARG A 189 -15.52 -4.89 -8.28
C ARG A 189 -16.04 -6.10 -7.51
N LYS A 190 -17.10 -5.91 -6.72
CA LYS A 190 -17.80 -7.05 -6.11
C LYS A 190 -18.59 -7.76 -7.20
N GLU A 191 -18.33 -9.04 -7.39
CA GLU A 191 -19.06 -9.89 -8.32
C GLU A 191 -20.33 -10.44 -7.68
N ASP A 192 -21.30 -10.83 -8.52
CA ASP A 192 -22.51 -11.49 -8.07
C ASP A 192 -22.16 -12.86 -7.45
N GLY A 193 -22.75 -13.15 -6.30
CA GLY A 193 -22.42 -14.35 -5.52
C GLY A 193 -21.18 -14.24 -4.62
N GLN A 194 -20.44 -13.12 -4.65
CA GLN A 194 -19.31 -12.92 -3.74
C GLN A 194 -19.79 -12.79 -2.28
N ILE A 195 -19.33 -13.72 -1.45
CA ILE A 195 -19.72 -13.87 -0.03
C ILE A 195 -19.38 -12.63 0.79
N SER A 196 -18.14 -12.15 0.69
CA SER A 196 -17.65 -11.04 1.52
C SER A 196 -16.62 -10.18 0.78
N ARG A 197 -16.59 -8.88 1.09
CA ARG A 197 -15.54 -7.96 0.64
C ARG A 197 -14.19 -8.23 1.31
N ALA A 198 -14.15 -9.01 2.40
CA ALA A 198 -12.90 -9.40 3.04
C ALA A 198 -11.96 -10.14 2.06
N LYS A 199 -12.52 -10.85 1.07
CA LYS A 199 -11.79 -11.46 -0.06
C LYS A 199 -10.82 -10.49 -0.74
N PHE A 200 -11.18 -9.21 -0.84
CA PHE A 200 -10.34 -8.20 -1.48
C PHE A 200 -8.99 -8.00 -0.79
N LYS A 201 -8.86 -8.29 0.51
CA LYS A 201 -7.57 -8.24 1.20
C LYS A 201 -6.59 -9.28 0.66
N LEU A 202 -7.04 -10.52 0.40
CA LEU A 202 -6.17 -11.55 -0.17
C LEU A 202 -5.89 -11.30 -1.66
N MET A 203 -6.87 -10.81 -2.42
CA MET A 203 -6.65 -10.39 -3.80
C MET A 203 -5.63 -9.25 -3.90
N GLU A 204 -5.66 -8.32 -2.94
CA GLU A 204 -4.68 -7.24 -2.86
C GLU A 204 -3.31 -7.77 -2.43
N ALA A 205 -3.25 -8.63 -1.41
CA ALA A 205 -2.01 -9.25 -0.95
C ALA A 205 -1.35 -10.13 -2.04
N GLU A 206 -2.15 -10.81 -2.88
CA GLU A 206 -1.68 -11.57 -4.05
C GLU A 206 -0.86 -10.67 -4.99
N LYS A 207 -1.35 -9.44 -5.23
CA LYS A 207 -0.68 -8.45 -6.10
C LYS A 207 0.47 -7.73 -5.39
N GLU A 208 0.23 -7.21 -4.19
CA GLU A 208 1.17 -6.35 -3.45
C GLU A 208 2.39 -7.14 -2.93
N PHE A 209 2.18 -8.37 -2.48
CA PHE A 209 3.24 -9.20 -1.92
C PHE A 209 3.75 -10.27 -2.90
N GLY A 210 3.15 -10.37 -4.09
CA GLY A 210 3.51 -11.38 -5.09
C GLY A 210 3.28 -12.81 -4.62
N ILE A 211 2.27 -13.06 -3.79
CA ILE A 211 2.01 -14.38 -3.21
C ILE A 211 1.29 -15.26 -4.24
N PRO A 212 1.88 -16.38 -4.68
CA PRO A 212 1.26 -17.27 -5.65
C PRO A 212 0.23 -18.18 -4.96
N PHE A 213 -0.95 -17.67 -4.59
CA PHE A 213 -1.91 -18.45 -3.78
C PHE A 213 -2.31 -19.81 -4.38
N GLY A 214 -2.27 -19.94 -5.71
CA GLY A 214 -2.53 -21.20 -6.42
C GLY A 214 -1.44 -22.28 -6.26
N SER A 215 -0.27 -21.97 -5.70
CA SER A 215 0.77 -22.96 -5.44
C SER A 215 0.64 -23.67 -4.08
N PHE A 216 -0.21 -23.17 -3.18
CA PHE A 216 -0.45 -23.81 -1.88
C PHE A 216 -1.39 -25.01 -2.04
N ARG A 217 -1.14 -26.07 -1.26
CA ARG A 217 -1.97 -27.29 -1.30
C ARG A 217 -2.99 -27.32 -0.17
N LYS A 218 -2.59 -26.93 1.03
CA LYS A 218 -3.39 -27.04 2.26
C LYS A 218 -3.30 -25.76 3.08
N ALA A 219 -4.43 -25.07 3.18
CA ALA A 219 -4.56 -23.88 4.00
C ALA A 219 -5.42 -24.11 5.25
N VAL A 220 -5.12 -23.36 6.30
CA VAL A 220 -6.04 -23.13 7.42
C VAL A 220 -6.49 -21.67 7.43
N ASP A 221 -7.79 -21.44 7.51
CA ASP A 221 -8.41 -20.12 7.63
C ASP A 221 -9.00 -19.97 9.05
N ILE A 222 -8.38 -19.11 9.86
CA ILE A 222 -8.73 -18.88 11.26
C ILE A 222 -9.61 -17.64 11.37
N GLY A 223 -10.80 -17.80 11.95
CA GLY A 223 -11.83 -16.75 11.93
C GLY A 223 -12.51 -16.67 10.56
N ALA A 224 -12.79 -17.82 9.97
CA ALA A 224 -13.14 -17.93 8.56
C ALA A 224 -14.52 -17.36 8.21
N SER A 225 -15.44 -17.19 9.17
CA SER A 225 -16.82 -16.81 8.87
C SER A 225 -16.92 -15.37 8.33
N PRO A 226 -17.76 -15.08 7.32
CA PRO A 226 -18.68 -16.00 6.61
C PRO A 226 -18.04 -16.77 5.45
N GLY A 227 -16.73 -16.63 5.21
CA GLY A 227 -15.97 -17.40 4.22
C GLY A 227 -15.35 -16.59 3.10
N GLY A 228 -15.08 -15.30 3.29
CA GLY A 228 -14.47 -14.45 2.26
C GLY A 228 -13.08 -14.93 1.83
N TRP A 229 -12.20 -15.20 2.80
CA TRP A 229 -10.85 -15.69 2.55
C TRP A 229 -10.86 -17.17 2.14
N THR A 230 -11.64 -17.99 2.84
CA THR A 230 -11.92 -19.39 2.44
C THR A 230 -12.34 -19.51 0.97
N SER A 231 -13.33 -18.74 0.50
CA SER A 231 -13.80 -18.79 -0.89
C SER A 231 -12.69 -18.47 -1.88
N PHE A 232 -11.90 -17.42 -1.61
CA PHE A 232 -10.77 -17.04 -2.46
C PHE A 232 -9.74 -18.16 -2.58
N LEU A 233 -9.40 -18.80 -1.47
CA LEU A 233 -8.43 -19.91 -1.47
C LEU A 233 -8.97 -21.14 -2.21
N LEU A 234 -10.26 -21.45 -2.07
CA LEU A 234 -10.91 -22.54 -2.80
C LEU A 234 -10.91 -22.28 -4.33
N GLU A 235 -11.17 -21.04 -4.75
CA GLU A 235 -11.08 -20.62 -6.17
C GLU A 235 -9.66 -20.75 -6.75
N ARG A 236 -8.64 -20.74 -5.89
CA ARG A 236 -7.23 -21.00 -6.26
C ARG A 236 -6.86 -22.48 -6.22
N GLY A 237 -7.82 -23.37 -5.94
CA GLY A 237 -7.61 -24.83 -5.91
C GLY A 237 -7.07 -25.37 -4.59
N VAL A 238 -6.95 -24.54 -3.55
CA VAL A 238 -6.38 -24.91 -2.25
C VAL A 238 -7.36 -25.74 -1.45
N HIS A 239 -6.89 -26.75 -0.71
CA HIS A 239 -7.71 -27.44 0.29
C HIS A 239 -7.73 -26.64 1.59
N VAL A 240 -8.90 -26.21 2.03
CA VAL A 240 -9.03 -25.28 3.15
C VAL A 240 -9.65 -25.98 4.36
N THR A 241 -9.03 -25.83 5.52
CA THR A 241 -9.68 -26.04 6.82
C THR A 241 -10.12 -24.68 7.37
N ALA A 242 -11.42 -24.42 7.35
CA ALA A 242 -12.01 -23.19 7.87
C ALA A 242 -12.42 -23.38 9.34
N ILE A 243 -12.00 -22.47 10.21
CA ILE A 243 -12.23 -22.55 11.66
C ILE A 243 -12.96 -21.30 12.13
N ASP A 244 -14.18 -21.48 12.60
CA ASP A 244 -14.98 -20.39 13.19
C ASP A 244 -16.16 -20.96 14.00
N PRO A 245 -16.51 -20.42 15.17
CA PRO A 245 -17.75 -20.80 15.88
C PRO A 245 -19.03 -20.45 15.10
N ALA A 246 -18.99 -19.37 14.30
CA ALA A 246 -20.10 -18.90 13.49
C ALA A 246 -20.29 -19.74 12.21
N LEU A 247 -21.43 -19.57 11.57
CA LEU A 247 -21.77 -20.32 10.36
C LEU A 247 -21.09 -19.73 9.14
N MET A 248 -20.43 -20.60 8.36
CA MET A 248 -20.00 -20.29 7.00
C MET A 248 -21.21 -20.08 6.08
N HIS A 249 -21.03 -19.28 5.03
CA HIS A 249 -22.04 -19.05 4.00
C HIS A 249 -22.50 -20.38 3.36
N GLU A 250 -23.79 -20.47 3.01
CA GLU A 250 -24.39 -21.72 2.57
C GLU A 250 -23.75 -22.30 1.31
N SER A 251 -23.33 -21.43 0.37
CA SER A 251 -22.65 -21.83 -0.87
C SER A 251 -21.36 -22.62 -0.66
N LEU A 252 -20.75 -22.55 0.53
CA LEU A 252 -19.50 -23.24 0.84
C LEU A 252 -19.71 -24.65 1.43
N ARG A 253 -20.87 -24.97 2.00
CA ARG A 253 -21.06 -26.14 2.89
C ARG A 253 -20.75 -27.50 2.28
N LYS A 254 -20.79 -27.63 0.94
CA LYS A 254 -20.58 -28.89 0.23
C LYS A 254 -19.36 -28.85 -0.71
N HIS A 255 -18.51 -27.83 -0.55
CA HIS A 255 -17.33 -27.73 -1.41
C HIS A 255 -16.36 -28.89 -1.11
N PRO A 256 -15.92 -29.68 -2.12
CA PRO A 256 -15.15 -30.90 -1.89
C PRO A 256 -13.80 -30.65 -1.21
N ASN A 257 -13.20 -29.48 -1.47
CA ASN A 257 -11.91 -29.09 -0.91
C ASN A 257 -12.02 -28.30 0.42
N LEU A 258 -13.21 -28.25 1.05
CA LEU A 258 -13.43 -27.51 2.29
C LEU A 258 -13.76 -28.43 3.47
N ARG A 259 -12.96 -28.33 4.54
CA ARG A 259 -13.29 -28.86 5.87
C ARG A 259 -13.70 -27.72 6.79
N ILE A 260 -14.89 -27.77 7.36
CA ILE A 260 -15.38 -26.75 8.31
C ILE A 260 -15.27 -27.28 9.74
N LEU A 261 -14.55 -26.56 10.60
CA LEU A 261 -14.45 -26.82 12.03
C LEU A 261 -15.20 -25.73 12.79
N ARG A 262 -16.43 -26.04 13.22
CA ARG A 262 -17.26 -25.10 13.98
C ARG A 262 -16.87 -25.03 15.45
N LYS A 263 -15.70 -24.46 15.73
CA LYS A 263 -15.08 -24.41 17.07
C LYS A 263 -14.32 -23.11 17.27
N ASN A 264 -14.01 -22.78 18.52
CA ASN A 264 -12.99 -21.77 18.80
C ASN A 264 -11.62 -22.31 18.35
N ALA A 265 -10.81 -21.49 17.67
CA ALA A 265 -9.51 -21.94 17.17
C ALA A 265 -8.56 -22.38 18.30
N GLY A 266 -8.71 -21.85 19.52
CA GLY A 266 -7.91 -22.27 20.68
C GLY A 266 -8.21 -23.70 21.17
N GLU A 267 -9.30 -24.30 20.72
CA GLU A 267 -9.70 -25.67 21.06
C GLU A 267 -9.29 -26.69 19.99
N VAL A 268 -8.76 -26.22 18.86
CA VAL A 268 -8.38 -27.06 17.73
C VAL A 268 -6.93 -27.52 17.89
N LYS A 269 -6.67 -28.79 17.61
CA LYS A 269 -5.32 -29.35 17.57
C LYS A 269 -5.00 -29.77 16.14
N PHE A 270 -3.95 -29.18 15.59
CA PHE A 270 -3.39 -29.58 14.29
C PHE A 270 -2.36 -30.68 14.46
N SER A 271 -2.19 -31.49 13.42
CA SER A 271 -0.97 -32.30 13.27
C SER A 271 0.20 -31.39 12.92
N ASP A 272 1.42 -31.82 13.27
CA ASP A 272 2.62 -31.06 12.89
C ASP A 272 2.72 -30.96 11.36
N ASN A 273 3.03 -29.76 10.86
CA ASN A 273 3.21 -29.46 9.43
C ASN A 273 2.01 -29.86 8.55
N GLU A 274 0.79 -29.78 9.07
CA GLU A 274 -0.45 -30.09 8.35
C GLU A 274 -0.74 -29.15 7.17
N PHE A 275 -0.29 -27.88 7.24
CA PHE A 275 -0.61 -26.81 6.29
C PHE A 275 0.66 -26.18 5.70
N ASP A 276 0.55 -25.71 4.45
CA ASP A 276 1.55 -24.86 3.80
C ASP A 276 1.14 -23.38 3.74
N LEU A 277 -0.12 -23.08 4.08
CA LEU A 277 -0.64 -21.73 4.25
C LEU A 277 -1.49 -21.59 5.52
N LEU A 278 -1.26 -20.53 6.29
CA LEU A 278 -2.12 -20.09 7.38
C LEU A 278 -2.64 -18.69 7.08
N VAL A 279 -3.95 -18.49 7.16
CA VAL A 279 -4.55 -17.16 7.04
C VAL A 279 -5.44 -16.86 8.24
N CYS A 280 -5.42 -15.62 8.72
CA CYS A 280 -6.19 -15.19 9.89
C CYS A 280 -6.65 -13.72 9.76
N ASP A 281 -7.97 -13.50 9.63
CA ASP A 281 -8.60 -12.16 9.61
C ASP A 281 -9.62 -11.97 10.74
N MET A 282 -9.18 -12.15 11.99
CA MET A 282 -10.06 -12.04 13.15
C MET A 282 -10.22 -10.59 13.64
N SER A 283 -11.39 -10.30 14.22
CA SER A 283 -11.68 -9.03 14.88
C SER A 283 -11.21 -8.96 16.35
N TRP A 284 -10.29 -9.85 16.76
CA TRP A 284 -9.79 -9.94 18.14
C TRP A 284 -8.80 -8.83 18.45
N SER A 285 -8.49 -8.66 19.75
CA SER A 285 -7.37 -7.79 20.13
C SER A 285 -6.06 -8.35 19.54
N PRO A 286 -5.15 -7.50 19.06
CA PRO A 286 -3.93 -7.92 18.38
C PRO A 286 -3.08 -8.92 19.15
N LYS A 287 -2.91 -8.72 20.47
CA LYS A 287 -2.12 -9.60 21.32
C LYS A 287 -2.78 -10.96 21.54
N LEU A 288 -4.10 -11.00 21.68
CA LEU A 288 -4.84 -12.26 21.81
C LEU A 288 -4.81 -13.05 20.50
N MET A 289 -4.99 -12.36 19.37
CA MET A 289 -4.85 -12.95 18.05
C MET A 289 -3.43 -13.52 17.87
N ALA A 290 -2.39 -12.73 18.15
CA ALA A 290 -1.00 -13.19 18.00
C ALA A 290 -0.71 -14.40 18.88
N LYS A 291 -1.17 -14.40 20.15
CA LYS A 291 -1.05 -15.55 21.06
C LYS A 291 -1.77 -16.79 20.53
N LEU A 292 -2.96 -16.63 19.96
CA LEU A 292 -3.71 -17.73 19.38
C LEU A 292 -2.98 -18.33 18.17
N VAL A 293 -2.58 -17.48 17.21
CA VAL A 293 -1.92 -17.94 15.98
C VAL A 293 -0.58 -18.61 16.32
N THR A 294 0.22 -18.02 17.21
CA THR A 294 1.51 -18.60 17.65
C THR A 294 1.35 -19.99 18.25
N GLY A 295 0.29 -20.23 19.05
CA GLY A 295 -0.02 -21.55 19.59
C GLY A 295 -0.45 -22.60 18.56
N LEU A 296 -0.69 -22.20 17.32
CA LEU A 296 -1.10 -23.05 16.21
C LEU A 296 -0.02 -23.19 15.12
N LEU A 297 1.11 -22.49 15.24
CA LEU A 297 2.17 -22.46 14.23
C LEU A 297 2.88 -23.81 14.04
N HIS A 298 2.79 -24.75 14.99
CA HIS A 298 3.31 -26.12 14.79
C HIS A 298 2.63 -26.83 13.61
N GLY A 299 1.37 -26.48 13.30
CA GLY A 299 0.65 -26.98 12.14
C GLY A 299 1.12 -26.41 10.80
N LEU A 300 1.90 -25.34 10.78
CA LEU A 300 2.47 -24.77 9.55
C LEU A 300 3.83 -25.40 9.24
N THR A 301 4.06 -25.88 8.03
CA THR A 301 5.36 -26.43 7.62
C THR A 301 6.48 -25.38 7.62
N PRO A 302 7.75 -25.72 7.90
CA PRO A 302 8.88 -24.86 7.53
C PRO A 302 8.83 -24.50 6.05
N GLY A 303 9.13 -23.24 5.72
CA GLY A 303 8.91 -22.64 4.41
C GLY A 303 7.45 -22.27 4.12
N GLY A 304 6.50 -22.64 5.00
CA GLY A 304 5.10 -22.31 4.88
C GLY A 304 4.82 -20.82 5.10
N THR A 305 3.74 -20.34 4.50
CA THR A 305 3.34 -18.92 4.52
C THR A 305 2.26 -18.66 5.57
N ALA A 306 2.33 -17.52 6.25
CA ALA A 306 1.26 -17.01 7.09
C ALA A 306 0.86 -15.58 6.68
N LEU A 307 -0.46 -15.34 6.53
CA LEU A 307 -1.04 -14.01 6.37
C LEU A 307 -1.98 -13.70 7.53
N VAL A 308 -1.70 -12.62 8.23
CA VAL A 308 -2.43 -12.27 9.46
C VAL A 308 -2.78 -10.78 9.44
N THR A 309 -4.05 -10.45 9.68
CA THR A 309 -4.43 -9.05 9.91
C THR A 309 -4.25 -8.64 11.37
N VAL A 310 -3.77 -7.42 11.59
CA VAL A 310 -3.51 -6.86 12.92
C VAL A 310 -4.30 -5.57 13.06
N LYS A 311 -5.32 -5.58 13.94
CA LYS A 311 -6.16 -4.40 14.20
C LYS A 311 -5.39 -3.27 14.88
N LEU A 312 -5.58 -2.04 14.43
CA LEU A 312 -4.93 -0.83 14.92
C LEU A 312 -5.85 -0.10 15.91
N MET A 313 -6.06 -0.71 17.09
CA MET A 313 -7.06 -0.26 18.07
C MET A 313 -6.65 0.95 18.92
N HIS A 314 -5.41 1.45 18.80
CA HIS A 314 -4.82 2.39 19.76
C HIS A 314 -4.02 3.52 19.10
N LYS A 315 -3.81 4.63 19.83
CA LYS A 315 -3.08 5.82 19.35
C LYS A 315 -1.60 5.59 18.99
N LYS A 316 -1.01 4.44 19.36
CA LYS A 316 0.39 4.07 19.11
C LYS A 316 0.52 2.83 18.21
N PRO A 317 0.03 2.86 16.96
CA PRO A 317 -0.01 1.68 16.10
C PRO A 317 1.38 1.10 15.82
N MET A 318 2.39 1.95 15.66
CA MET A 318 3.77 1.51 15.40
C MET A 318 4.38 0.66 16.53
N ALA A 319 4.13 1.03 17.80
CA ALA A 319 4.60 0.25 18.93
C ALA A 319 3.90 -1.12 18.99
N LEU A 320 2.58 -1.11 18.76
CA LEU A 320 1.78 -2.33 18.70
C LEU A 320 2.24 -3.28 17.59
N ILE A 321 2.51 -2.76 16.39
CA ILE A 321 3.01 -3.55 15.25
C ILE A 321 4.34 -4.21 15.61
N LYS A 322 5.29 -3.46 16.20
CA LYS A 322 6.59 -4.00 16.65
C LYS A 322 6.41 -5.12 17.69
N GLU A 323 5.53 -4.93 18.67
CA GLU A 323 5.25 -5.94 19.67
C GLU A 323 4.67 -7.23 19.06
N VAL A 324 3.72 -7.10 18.12
CA VAL A 324 3.10 -8.25 17.45
C VAL A 324 4.11 -8.98 16.55
N ILE A 325 4.95 -8.24 15.80
CA ILE A 325 6.02 -8.82 14.99
C ILE A 325 6.98 -9.64 15.87
N ALA A 326 7.43 -9.08 17.00
CA ALA A 326 8.33 -9.78 17.91
C ALA A 326 7.73 -11.09 18.48
N MET A 327 6.41 -11.15 18.70
CA MET A 327 5.73 -12.39 19.11
C MET A 327 5.82 -13.48 18.04
N PHE A 328 5.68 -13.11 16.77
CA PHE A 328 5.79 -14.06 15.65
C PHE A 328 7.24 -14.47 15.39
N GLU A 329 8.19 -13.54 15.43
CA GLU A 329 9.63 -13.82 15.28
C GLU A 329 10.14 -14.78 16.38
N GLY A 330 9.64 -14.62 17.61
CA GLY A 330 9.91 -15.54 18.72
C GLY A 330 9.42 -16.97 18.48
N GLN A 331 8.62 -17.21 17.43
CA GLN A 331 8.10 -18.52 17.03
C GLN A 331 8.59 -18.93 15.62
N ARG A 332 9.77 -18.45 15.23
CA ARG A 332 10.43 -18.74 13.93
C ARG A 332 9.60 -18.32 12.71
N MET A 333 8.92 -17.18 12.82
CA MET A 333 8.30 -16.53 11.67
C MET A 333 9.15 -15.35 11.25
N GLN A 334 9.54 -15.29 9.98
CA GLN A 334 10.19 -14.14 9.39
C GLN A 334 9.13 -13.26 8.72
N VAL A 335 9.01 -12.01 9.15
CA VAL A 335 8.13 -11.03 8.50
C VAL A 335 8.76 -10.58 7.18
N GLN A 336 8.08 -10.89 6.07
CA GLN A 336 8.51 -10.48 4.73
C GLN A 336 7.98 -9.09 4.41
N ARG A 337 6.71 -8.81 4.77
CA ARG A 337 6.06 -7.51 4.58
C ARG A 337 5.07 -7.23 5.71
N ALA A 338 4.97 -5.96 6.07
CA ALA A 338 3.91 -5.40 6.89
C ALA A 338 3.34 -4.21 6.13
N LYS A 339 2.06 -4.25 5.75
CA LYS A 339 1.45 -3.19 4.95
C LYS A 339 0.02 -2.94 5.38
N GLN A 340 -0.36 -1.67 5.50
CA GLN A 340 -1.75 -1.27 5.47
C GLN A 340 -2.22 -1.29 4.01
N LEU A 341 -2.81 -2.41 3.61
CA LEU A 341 -3.40 -2.57 2.29
C LEU A 341 -4.57 -1.57 2.10
N PHE A 342 -4.89 -1.20 0.86
CA PHE A 342 -6.03 -0.32 0.55
C PHE A 342 -7.35 -0.87 1.12
N HIS A 343 -7.55 -2.19 1.07
CA HIS A 343 -8.72 -2.86 1.65
C HIS A 343 -8.61 -3.12 3.16
N ASN A 344 -7.51 -2.73 3.79
CA ASN A 344 -7.43 -2.63 5.25
C ASN A 344 -8.03 -1.29 5.70
N ARG A 345 -8.91 -1.30 6.71
CA ARG A 345 -9.34 -0.07 7.37
C ARG A 345 -8.34 0.23 8.50
N ASP A 346 -8.78 0.06 9.75
CA ASP A 346 -7.95 0.20 10.93
C ASP A 346 -7.18 -1.08 11.23
N GLU A 347 -6.46 -1.59 10.24
CA GLU A 347 -5.67 -2.82 10.35
C GLU A 347 -4.47 -2.78 9.40
N ILE A 348 -3.50 -3.65 9.63
CA ILE A 348 -2.47 -3.98 8.64
C ILE A 348 -2.51 -5.47 8.33
N THR A 349 -1.88 -5.87 7.23
CA THR A 349 -1.65 -7.27 6.87
C THR A 349 -0.17 -7.57 7.02
N LEU A 350 0.14 -8.61 7.81
CA LEU A 350 1.47 -9.19 7.91
C LEU A 350 1.58 -10.38 6.96
N TYR A 351 2.61 -10.41 6.14
CA TYR A 351 3.01 -11.57 5.35
C TYR A 351 4.32 -12.13 5.92
N MET A 352 4.28 -13.41 6.28
CA MET A 352 5.36 -14.07 7.01
C MET A 352 5.67 -15.45 6.42
N ILE A 353 6.92 -15.88 6.57
CA ILE A 353 7.39 -17.23 6.20
C ILE A 353 7.94 -17.90 7.46
N LYS A 354 7.60 -19.18 7.66
CA LYS A 354 8.14 -19.98 8.77
C LYS A 354 9.52 -20.53 8.41
N TYR A 355 10.48 -20.49 9.33
CA TYR A 355 11.84 -21.03 9.13
C TYR A 355 12.29 -22.04 10.20
#